data_AF-A0A4R6US06-F1
#
_entry.id   AF-A0A4R6US06-F1
#
_cell.length_a   1.000
_cell.length_b   1.000
_cell.length_c   1.000
_cell.angle_alpha   90.00
_cell.angle_beta   90.00
_cell.angle_gamma   90.00
#
_symmetry.space_group_name_H-M   'P 1'
#
loop_
_entity.id
_entity.type
_entity.pdbx_description
1 polymer ?
#
loop_
_entity_poly.entity_id
_entity_poly.type
_entity_poly.pdbx_seq_one_letter_code
_entity_poly.pdbx_strand_id
1 'polypeptide(L)'
;MTDPDRPDCFLVVDRAAGVLIGEVVLSDVWPGKWRASVNHPGMVEAYVRVRPSGEDLVDLPQVGTETFGSPYDAMAAVERHRAL
;
A
#
# COMPACT_ATOMS: atom_id res chain seq x y z
N MET A 1 -8.17 4.22 -8.65
CA MET A 1 -9.35 3.50 -9.17
C MET A 1 -9.67 2.43 -8.15
N THR A 2 -10.93 2.24 -7.75
CA THR A 2 -11.30 1.12 -6.88
C THR A 2 -11.31 -0.17 -7.69
N ASP A 3 -10.89 -1.27 -7.09
CA ASP A 3 -10.99 -2.60 -7.68
C ASP A 3 -12.48 -3.04 -7.65
N PRO A 4 -13.10 -3.36 -8.80
CA PRO A 4 -14.52 -3.73 -8.86
C PRO A 4 -14.86 -5.01 -8.08
N ASP A 5 -13.88 -5.90 -7.87
CA ASP A 5 -14.04 -7.14 -7.09
C ASP A 5 -13.64 -6.95 -5.62
N ARG A 6 -12.90 -5.87 -5.31
CA ARG A 6 -12.48 -5.47 -3.96
C ARG A 6 -12.81 -3.99 -3.75
N PRO A 7 -14.06 -3.64 -3.40
CA PRO A 7 -14.51 -2.23 -3.29
C PRO A 7 -13.73 -1.44 -2.24
N ASP A 8 -13.13 -2.12 -1.27
CA ASP A 8 -12.28 -1.54 -0.22
C ASP A 8 -10.78 -1.53 -0.59
N CYS A 9 -10.47 -1.71 -1.87
CA CYS A 9 -9.13 -1.69 -2.43
C CYS A 9 -9.02 -0.64 -3.53
N PHE A 10 -7.94 0.14 -3.51
CA PHE A 10 -7.59 1.06 -4.58
C PHE A 10 -6.30 0.63 -5.25
N LEU A 11 -6.33 0.60 -6.59
CA LEU A 11 -5.15 0.32 -7.40
C LEU A 11 -4.35 1.61 -7.66
N VAL A 12 -3.04 1.53 -7.44
CA VAL A 12 -2.07 2.60 -7.70
C VAL A 12 -1.24 2.20 -8.92
N VAL A 13 -1.38 2.98 -10.00
CA VAL A 13 -0.80 2.67 -11.31
C VAL A 13 0.14 3.78 -11.72
N ASP A 14 1.37 3.43 -12.13
CA ASP A 14 2.23 4.36 -12.84
C ASP A 14 1.62 4.60 -14.23
N ARG A 15 1.05 5.79 -14.42
CA ARG A 15 0.38 6.15 -15.68
C ARG A 15 1.32 6.27 -16.86
N ALA A 16 2.61 6.58 -16.64
CA ALA A 16 3.58 6.73 -17.72
C ALA A 16 3.98 5.35 -18.26
N ALA A 17 4.18 4.38 -17.37
CA ALA A 17 4.55 3.01 -17.74
C ALA A 17 3.33 2.09 -17.97
N GLY A 18 2.15 2.49 -17.51
CA GLY A 18 0.93 1.67 -17.56
C GLY A 18 0.99 0.44 -16.64
N VAL A 19 1.80 0.48 -15.58
CA VAL A 19 2.05 -0.66 -14.68
C VAL A 19 1.47 -0.45 -13.29
N LEU A 20 0.96 -1.52 -12.69
CA LEU A 20 0.51 -1.53 -11.30
C LEU A 20 1.74 -1.48 -10.38
N ILE A 21 1.86 -0.41 -9.60
CA ILE A 21 2.96 -0.22 -8.65
C ILE A 21 2.57 -0.58 -7.22
N GLY A 22 1.28 -0.74 -6.94
CA GLY A 22 0.81 -1.23 -5.66
C GLY A 22 -0.69 -1.07 -5.45
N GLU A 23 -1.12 -1.39 -4.24
CA GLU A 23 -2.51 -1.41 -3.83
C GLU A 23 -2.68 -0.74 -2.47
N VAL A 24 -3.83 -0.11 -2.27
CA VAL A 24 -4.24 0.46 -0.99
C VAL A 24 -5.43 -0.32 -0.49
N VAL A 25 -5.29 -0.96 0.67
CA VAL A 25 -6.27 -1.90 1.19
C VAL A 25 -6.77 -1.40 2.55
N LEU A 26 -8.09 -1.41 2.76
CA LEU A 26 -8.66 -1.12 4.06
C LEU A 26 -8.22 -2.18 5.09
N SER A 27 -7.88 -1.73 6.29
CA SER A 27 -7.55 -2.64 7.38
C SER A 27 -8.79 -3.32 7.94
N ASP A 28 -8.73 -4.64 7.99
CA ASP A 28 -9.64 -5.55 8.68
C ASP A 28 -9.35 -5.66 10.19
N VAL A 29 -8.10 -5.44 10.61
CA VAL A 29 -7.67 -5.48 12.02
C VAL A 29 -7.96 -4.14 12.74
N TRP A 30 -7.77 -3.02 12.05
CA TRP A 30 -7.88 -1.67 12.60
C TRP A 30 -8.89 -0.83 11.81
N PRO A 31 -10.17 -0.80 12.24
CA PRO A 31 -11.22 -0.09 11.52
C PRO A 31 -10.86 1.37 11.21
N GLY A 32 -11.03 1.76 9.94
CA GLY A 32 -10.72 3.10 9.45
C GLY A 32 -9.24 3.37 9.16
N LYS A 33 -8.37 2.35 9.28
CA LYS A 33 -6.97 2.42 8.84
C LYS A 33 -6.79 1.77 7.48
N TRP A 34 -5.72 2.17 6.81
CA TRP A 34 -5.35 1.70 5.47
C TRP A 34 -3.94 1.16 5.47
N ARG A 35 -3.71 0.22 4.57
CA ARG A 35 -2.42 -0.40 4.27
C ARG A 35 -1.98 0.01 2.88
N ALA A 36 -0.68 0.20 2.71
CA ALA A 36 -0.06 0.45 1.41
C ALA A 36 0.79 -0.76 1.03
N SER A 37 0.32 -1.55 0.06
CA SER A 37 1.05 -2.63 -0.57
C SER A 37 1.78 -2.09 -1.81
N VAL A 38 3.02 -2.50 -1.99
CA VAL A 38 3.90 -2.10 -3.08
C VAL A 38 4.29 -3.35 -3.85
N ASN A 39 4.13 -3.29 -5.17
CA ASN A 39 4.56 -4.34 -6.06
C ASN A 39 6.10 -4.32 -6.12
N HIS A 40 6.76 -5.28 -5.46
CA HIS A 40 8.20 -5.29 -5.28
C HIS A 40 8.80 -6.57 -5.88
N PRO A 41 9.86 -6.49 -6.72
CA PRO A 41 10.37 -7.65 -7.45
C PRO A 41 10.98 -8.74 -6.56
N GLY A 42 11.41 -8.38 -5.34
CA GLY A 42 12.04 -9.28 -4.38
C GLY A 42 11.13 -9.77 -3.25
N MET A 43 9.86 -9.36 -3.21
CA MET A 43 8.91 -9.75 -2.16
C MET A 43 7.58 -10.11 -2.81
N VAL A 44 6.94 -11.19 -2.36
CA VAL A 44 5.61 -11.57 -2.88
C VAL A 44 4.60 -10.45 -2.61
N GLU A 45 4.70 -9.81 -1.44
CA GLU A 45 3.87 -8.68 -1.07
C GLU A 45 4.63 -7.77 -0.10
N ALA A 46 5.03 -6.57 -0.55
CA ALA A 46 5.74 -5.61 0.28
C ALA A 46 4.76 -4.58 0.83
N TYR A 47 4.77 -4.34 2.12
CA TYR A 47 3.94 -3.32 2.77
C TYR A 47 4.76 -2.18 3.31
N VAL A 48 4.21 -0.97 3.25
CA VAL A 48 4.81 0.18 3.92
C VAL A 48 4.50 0.11 5.42
N ARG A 49 5.55 0.14 6.24
CA ARG A 49 5.46 0.32 7.69
C ARG A 49 6.02 1.68 8.08
N VAL A 50 5.19 2.50 8.74
CA VAL A 50 5.60 3.79 9.28
C VAL A 50 6.22 3.62 10.67
N ARG A 51 7.39 4.23 10.88
CA ARG A 51 8.14 4.31 12.14
C ARG A 51 8.45 5.77 12.46
N PRO A 52 8.83 6.10 13.71
CA PRO A 52 9.26 7.47 14.05
C PRO A 52 10.42 7.99 13.19
N SER A 53 11.28 7.08 12.69
CA SER A 53 12.44 7.42 11.87
C SER A 53 12.17 7.46 10.36
N GLY A 54 10.97 7.11 9.90
CA GLY A 54 10.64 7.05 8.47
C GLY A 54 9.76 5.85 8.09
N GLU A 55 9.90 5.40 6.85
CA GLU A 55 9.10 4.32 6.27
C GLU A 55 10.00 3.19 5.78
N ASP A 56 9.62 1.95 6.07
CA ASP A 56 10.29 0.75 5.55
C ASP A 56 9.32 -0.08 4.71
N LEU A 57 9.82 -0.78 3.69
CA LEU A 57 9.12 -1.89 3.07
C LEU A 57 9.37 -3.18 3.87
N VAL A 58 8.28 -3.89 4.16
CA VAL A 58 8.32 -5.12 4.95
C VAL A 58 7.46 -6.19 4.31
N ASP A 59 7.93 -7.42 4.42
CA ASP A 59 7.12 -8.62 4.20
C ASP A 59 6.57 -9.06 5.56
N LEU A 60 5.44 -8.46 5.97
CA LEU A 60 4.80 -8.75 7.25
C LEU A 60 3.32 -9.10 7.08
N PRO A 61 2.80 -10.03 7.90
CA PRO A 61 1.39 -10.28 8.01
C PRO A 61 0.72 -9.08 8.70
N GLN A 62 -0.01 -8.26 7.93
CA GLN A 62 -0.98 -7.25 8.34
C GLN A 62 -0.58 -6.31 9.51
N VAL A 63 -0.46 -6.83 10.72
CA VAL A 63 -0.12 -6.15 11.98
C VAL A 63 1.15 -5.30 11.83
N GLY A 64 0.96 -3.99 12.01
CA GLY A 64 2.02 -2.99 11.96
C GLY A 64 2.17 -2.31 10.60
N THR A 65 1.33 -2.65 9.62
CA THR A 65 1.28 -1.99 8.30
C THR A 65 0.03 -1.12 8.13
N GLU A 66 -0.89 -1.15 9.09
CA GLU A 66 -2.19 -0.47 9.06
C GLU A 66 -2.09 0.94 9.67
N THR A 67 -1.21 1.76 9.11
CA THR A 67 -0.79 3.02 9.74
C THR A 67 -1.50 4.25 9.18
N PHE A 68 -2.05 4.17 7.97
CA PHE A 68 -2.58 5.33 7.26
C PHE A 68 -4.03 5.62 7.65
N GLY A 69 -4.34 6.89 7.95
CA GLY A 69 -5.70 7.33 8.30
C GLY A 69 -6.60 7.60 7.10
N SER A 70 -6.03 7.63 5.90
CA SER A 70 -6.77 7.86 4.66
C SER A 70 -6.20 7.00 3.53
N PRO A 71 -7.03 6.64 2.53
CA PRO A 71 -6.53 5.91 1.37
C PRO A 71 -5.56 6.78 0.54
N TYR A 72 -5.73 8.10 0.54
CA TYR A 72 -4.86 9.03 -0.19
C TYR A 72 -3.43 9.05 0.37
N ASP A 73 -3.26 9.04 1.70
CA ASP A 73 -1.94 8.97 2.33
C ASP A 73 -1.25 7.64 2.02
N ALA A 74 -2.01 6.54 2.01
CA ALA A 74 -1.52 5.23 1.63
C ALA A 74 -1.11 5.18 0.15
N MET A 75 -1.88 5.79 -0.75
CA MET A 75 -1.52 5.89 -2.18
C MET A 75 -0.21 6.66 -2.35
N ALA A 76 -0.06 7.79 -1.66
CA ALA A 76 1.17 8.57 -1.70
C ALA A 76 2.37 7.77 -1.17
N ALA A 77 2.15 6.89 -0.18
CA ALA A 77 3.19 5.98 0.30
C ALA A 77 3.59 4.96 -0.76
N VAL A 78 2.62 4.34 -1.46
CA VAL A 78 2.92 3.45 -2.59
C VAL A 78 3.74 4.17 -3.66
N GLU A 79 3.38 5.41 -4.02
CA GLU A 79 4.13 6.18 -5.02
C GLU A 79 5.58 6.49 -4.60
N ARG A 80 5.83 6.78 -3.31
CA ARG A 80 7.19 7.00 -2.78
C ARG A 80 8.06 5.77 -2.84
N HIS A 81 7.47 4.59 -2.65
CA HIS A 81 8.19 3.31 -2.57
C HIS A 81 8.15 2.50 -3.86
N ARG A 82 7.68 3.09 -4.97
CA ARG A 82 7.56 2.40 -6.26
C ARG A 82 8.88 1.70 -6.62
N ALA A 83 8.83 0.38 -6.77
CA ALA A 83 9.91 -0.39 -7.35
C ALA A 83 9.69 -0.41 -8.87
N LEU A 84 10.69 0.02 -9.63
CA LEU A 84 10.66 0.05 -11.10
C LEU A 84 10.82 -1.35 -11.69
#